data_AF-A0A3N5WKK6-F1
#
_entry.id   AF-A0A3N5WKK6-F1
#
_cell.length_a   1.000
_cell.length_b   1.000
_cell.length_c   1.000
_cell.angle_alpha   90.00
_cell.angle_beta   90.00
_cell.angle_gamma   90.00
#
_symmetry.space_group_name_H-M   'P 1'
#
loop_
_entity.id
_entity.type
_entity.pdbx_description
1 polymer ?
#
loop_
_entity_poly.entity_id
_entity_poly.type
_entity_poly.pdbx_seq_one_letter_code
_entity_poly.pdbx_strand_id
1 'polypeptide(L)'
;MSPFVDGPATACFTPVQLPGDLQFEDLSTALGLSERMVDAAQHTARGEVVAWGIPFQVNHPVLVRDDAVSLLVDPPLNAGWLVFMHTSDGVQIEDLQMTVEDAGLPGFRGEGRLNEHAANYYVIYEDGSEERIPIRRRRQVGIYQTH
;
A
#
# COMPACT_ATOMS: atom_id res chain seq x y z
N MET A 1 -5.57 -20.81 -7.00
CA MET A 1 -5.13 -20.40 -5.65
C MET A 1 -6.37 -20.26 -4.79
N SER A 2 -6.37 -20.79 -3.57
CA SER A 2 -7.46 -20.53 -2.61
C SER A 2 -7.38 -19.08 -2.14
N PRO A 3 -8.51 -18.40 -1.92
CA PRO A 3 -8.52 -17.02 -1.43
C PRO A 3 -7.85 -16.92 -0.06
N PHE A 4 -7.11 -15.83 0.18
CA PHE A 4 -6.58 -15.55 1.50
C PHE A 4 -7.74 -15.14 2.41
N VAL A 5 -7.98 -15.93 3.45
CA VAL A 5 -9.06 -15.71 4.42
C VAL A 5 -8.51 -15.98 5.80
N ASP A 6 -8.28 -14.93 6.58
CA ASP A 6 -7.78 -15.05 7.95
C ASP A 6 -8.88 -15.18 9.01
N GLY A 7 -10.15 -15.09 8.59
CA GLY A 7 -11.33 -15.27 9.44
C GLY A 7 -12.65 -14.97 8.70
N PRO A 8 -13.78 -15.00 9.40
CA PRO A 8 -15.07 -14.62 8.81
C PRO A 8 -15.08 -13.16 8.36
N ALA A 9 -15.62 -12.91 7.17
CA ALA A 9 -15.86 -11.54 6.70
C ALA A 9 -16.97 -10.87 7.53
N THR A 10 -16.71 -9.68 8.05
CA THR A 10 -17.73 -8.85 8.69
C THR A 10 -18.65 -8.21 7.66
N ALA A 11 -19.94 -8.13 7.98
CA ALA A 11 -20.92 -7.41 7.17
C ALA A 11 -20.86 -5.88 7.35
N CYS A 12 -20.02 -5.37 8.25
CA CYS A 12 -19.88 -3.94 8.51
C CYS A 12 -19.07 -3.19 7.45
N PHE A 13 -18.39 -3.90 6.55
CA PHE A 13 -17.60 -3.32 5.47
C PHE A 13 -18.03 -3.89 4.13
N THR A 14 -18.05 -3.03 3.11
CA THR A 14 -18.30 -3.41 1.72
C THR A 14 -17.03 -3.13 0.92
N PRO A 15 -16.47 -4.11 0.19
CA PRO A 15 -15.32 -3.88 -0.67
C PRO A 15 -15.63 -2.80 -1.71
N VAL A 16 -14.70 -1.86 -1.86
CA VAL A 16 -14.77 -0.81 -2.88
C VAL A 16 -13.65 -1.06 -3.87
N GLN A 17 -14.01 -1.13 -5.15
CA GLN A 17 -13.02 -1.28 -6.21
C GLN A 17 -12.39 0.05 -6.56
N LEU A 18 -11.06 0.06 -6.56
CA LEU A 18 -10.30 1.18 -7.08
C LEU A 18 -10.03 0.93 -8.58
N PRO A 19 -10.23 1.91 -9.46
CA PRO A 19 -9.94 1.77 -10.89
C PRO A 19 -8.43 1.84 -11.16
N GLY A 20 -7.69 0.85 -10.68
CA GLY A 20 -6.29 0.64 -11.06
C GLY A 20 -6.19 0.11 -12.48
N ASP A 21 -5.19 0.56 -13.22
CA ASP A 21 -4.92 0.18 -14.60
C ASP A 21 -3.81 -0.87 -14.74
N LEU A 22 -2.99 -1.06 -13.70
CA LEU A 22 -1.91 -2.03 -13.70
C LEU A 22 -2.41 -3.46 -13.53
N GLN A 23 -1.80 -4.40 -14.26
CA GLN A 23 -1.85 -5.82 -13.92
C GLN A 23 -0.72 -6.15 -12.96
N PHE A 24 -0.88 -7.21 -12.17
CA PHE A 24 0.19 -7.67 -11.26
C PHE A 24 1.44 -8.12 -12.03
N GLU A 25 1.25 -8.65 -13.24
CA GLU A 25 2.32 -9.12 -14.12
C GLU A 25 3.19 -7.95 -14.61
N ASP A 26 2.59 -6.77 -14.77
CA ASP A 26 3.27 -5.55 -15.21
C ASP A 26 4.14 -4.93 -14.11
N LEU A 27 3.98 -5.35 -12.84
CA LEU A 27 4.82 -4.85 -11.74
C LEU A 27 6.30 -5.17 -11.95
N SER A 28 6.61 -6.27 -12.64
CA SER A 28 7.99 -6.66 -12.95
C SER A 28 8.71 -5.70 -13.90
N THR A 29 7.95 -4.97 -14.72
CA THR A 29 8.47 -4.00 -15.68
C THR A 29 8.17 -2.56 -15.26
N ALA A 30 7.38 -2.37 -14.20
CA ALA A 30 7.08 -1.06 -13.63
C ALA A 30 8.35 -0.41 -13.07
N LEU A 31 8.66 0.80 -13.57
CA LEU A 31 9.85 1.52 -13.18
C LEU A 31 9.80 1.91 -11.69
N GLY A 32 10.83 1.52 -10.94
CA GLY A 32 11.07 1.99 -9.56
C GLY A 32 10.60 1.10 -8.43
N LEU A 33 10.12 -0.10 -8.73
CA LEU A 33 10.01 -1.14 -7.72
C LEU A 33 11.35 -1.84 -7.55
N SER A 34 11.68 -2.17 -6.30
CA SER A 34 12.82 -3.02 -6.00
C SER A 34 12.55 -4.46 -6.49
N GLU A 35 13.61 -5.18 -6.84
CA GLU A 35 13.49 -6.60 -7.24
C GLU A 35 12.77 -7.42 -6.16
N ARG A 36 13.00 -7.11 -4.89
CA ARG A 36 12.35 -7.77 -3.75
C ARG A 36 10.86 -7.46 -3.66
N MET A 37 10.43 -6.24 -3.96
CA MET A 37 9.00 -5.90 -3.98
C MET A 37 8.31 -6.57 -5.17
N VAL A 38 8.97 -6.65 -6.32
CA VAL A 38 8.47 -7.42 -7.48
C VAL A 38 8.30 -8.89 -7.11
N ASP A 39 9.29 -9.50 -6.47
CA ASP A 39 9.25 -10.90 -6.01
C ASP A 39 8.10 -11.11 -4.99
N ALA A 40 8.02 -10.26 -3.97
CA ALA A 40 6.95 -10.31 -2.97
C ALA A 40 5.55 -10.16 -3.59
N ALA A 41 5.39 -9.31 -4.60
CA ALA A 41 4.12 -9.10 -5.30
C ALA A 41 3.63 -10.35 -6.03
N GLN A 42 4.51 -11.29 -6.40
CA GLN A 42 4.11 -12.57 -7.00
C GLN A 42 3.33 -13.46 -6.00
N HIS A 43 3.57 -13.26 -4.71
CA HIS A 43 2.94 -14.02 -3.63
C HIS A 43 1.76 -13.30 -2.97
N THR A 44 1.40 -12.12 -3.46
CA THR A 44 0.27 -11.36 -2.91
C THR A 44 -1.05 -12.10 -3.09
N ALA A 45 -1.94 -11.96 -2.12
CA ALA A 45 -3.30 -12.47 -2.24
C ALA A 45 -4.06 -11.67 -3.30
N ARG A 46 -4.84 -12.36 -4.14
CA ARG A 46 -5.60 -11.78 -5.26
C ARG A 46 -7.06 -12.20 -5.23
N GLY A 47 -7.92 -11.39 -5.83
CA GLY A 47 -9.35 -11.60 -5.89
C GLY A 47 -10.04 -11.24 -4.57
N GLU A 48 -11.06 -12.01 -4.20
CA GLU A 48 -11.76 -11.84 -2.92
C GLU A 48 -10.90 -12.33 -1.77
N VAL A 49 -10.57 -11.44 -0.83
CA VAL A 49 -9.73 -11.75 0.33
C VAL A 49 -10.36 -11.21 1.60
N VAL A 50 -10.06 -11.85 2.73
CA VAL A 50 -10.43 -11.36 4.07
C VAL A 50 -9.16 -11.16 4.87
N ALA A 51 -8.94 -9.92 5.31
CA ALA A 51 -7.85 -9.54 6.19
C ALA A 51 -8.41 -8.83 7.42
N TRP A 52 -8.11 -9.39 8.59
CA TRP A 52 -8.54 -8.96 9.91
C TRP A 52 -10.06 -8.92 10.02
N GLY A 53 -10.72 -9.88 9.36
CA GLY A 53 -12.17 -9.94 9.23
C GLY A 53 -12.78 -8.90 8.29
N ILE A 54 -11.99 -8.07 7.60
CA ILE A 54 -12.47 -7.07 6.63
C ILE A 54 -12.37 -7.67 5.21
N PRO A 55 -13.47 -7.67 4.43
CA PRO A 55 -13.44 -8.13 3.05
C PRO A 55 -12.78 -7.08 2.14
N PHE A 56 -11.92 -7.54 1.22
CA PHE A 56 -11.32 -6.73 0.16
C PHE A 56 -11.43 -7.44 -1.18
N GLN A 57 -11.27 -6.67 -2.26
CA GLN A 57 -11.15 -7.21 -3.61
C GLN A 57 -9.85 -6.69 -4.25
N VAL A 58 -8.88 -7.60 -4.42
CA VAL A 58 -7.51 -7.27 -4.84
C VAL A 58 -7.32 -7.72 -6.29
N ASN A 59 -7.68 -6.86 -7.24
CA ASN A 59 -7.66 -7.17 -8.66
C ASN A 59 -6.54 -6.45 -9.41
N HIS A 60 -6.51 -5.12 -9.29
CA HIS A 60 -5.54 -4.26 -9.98
C HIS A 60 -4.78 -3.43 -8.95
N PRO A 61 -3.44 -3.60 -8.82
CA PRO A 61 -2.66 -2.76 -7.92
C PRO A 61 -2.66 -1.31 -8.40
N VAL A 62 -2.57 -0.39 -7.45
CA VAL A 62 -2.29 1.02 -7.71
C VAL A 62 -0.87 1.29 -7.26
N LEU A 63 0.00 1.68 -8.18
CA LEU A 63 1.37 2.10 -7.87
C LEU A 63 1.41 3.61 -7.67
N VAL A 64 1.85 4.05 -6.48
CA VAL A 64 2.06 5.48 -6.18
C VAL A 64 3.55 5.72 -6.05
N ARG A 65 4.09 6.58 -6.93
CA ARG A 65 5.50 6.95 -6.96
C ARG A 65 5.65 8.32 -7.59
N ASP A 66 6.51 9.17 -7.01
CA ASP A 66 6.91 10.50 -7.46
C ASP A 66 5.76 11.53 -7.54
N ASP A 67 4.67 11.18 -8.24
CA ASP A 67 3.46 11.97 -8.43
C ASP A 67 2.24 11.35 -7.73
N ALA A 68 1.23 12.19 -7.49
CA ALA A 68 -0.05 11.75 -6.95
C ALA A 68 -0.87 10.98 -7.98
N VAL A 69 -1.52 9.90 -7.54
CA VAL A 69 -2.49 9.15 -8.35
C VAL A 69 -3.90 9.56 -7.92
N SER A 70 -4.71 10.00 -8.87
CA SER A 70 -6.13 10.35 -8.64
C SER A 70 -7.03 9.22 -9.15
N LEU A 71 -7.88 8.70 -8.27
CA LEU A 71 -8.80 7.62 -8.59
C LEU A 71 -10.22 8.09 -8.30
N LEU A 72 -11.08 8.04 -9.31
CA LEU A 72 -12.50 8.32 -9.13
C LEU A 72 -13.20 7.06 -8.62
N VAL A 73 -13.89 7.18 -7.49
CA VAL A 73 -14.76 6.11 -6.98
C VAL A 73 -16.13 6.29 -7.61
N ASP A 74 -16.53 5.34 -8.46
CA ASP A 74 -17.81 5.35 -9.17
C ASP A 74 -18.52 4.00 -8.96
N PRO A 75 -19.75 3.97 -8.39
CA PRO A 75 -20.53 5.13 -7.94
C PRO A 75 -19.94 5.83 -6.70
N PRO A 76 -20.24 7.13 -6.49
CA PRO A 76 -19.93 7.80 -5.24
C PRO A 76 -20.52 7.04 -4.04
N LEU A 77 -19.83 7.07 -2.92
CA LEU A 77 -20.24 6.36 -1.72
C LEU A 77 -20.26 7.27 -0.49
N ASN A 78 -21.10 6.91 0.47
CA ASN A 78 -21.10 7.48 1.81
C ASN A 78 -20.58 6.41 2.78
N ALA A 79 -19.53 6.73 3.53
CA ALA A 79 -18.96 5.82 4.52
C ALA A 79 -18.46 6.61 5.73
N GLY A 80 -18.65 6.05 6.93
CA GLY A 80 -18.03 6.58 8.14
C GLY A 80 -16.55 6.22 8.27
N TRP A 81 -16.09 5.21 7.54
CA TRP A 81 -14.72 4.70 7.58
C TRP A 81 -14.29 4.23 6.19
N LEU A 82 -13.07 4.61 5.80
CA LEU A 82 -12.37 4.07 4.64
C LEU A 82 -11.16 3.27 5.14
N VAL A 83 -11.04 2.03 4.66
CA VAL A 83 -9.94 1.14 5.00
C VAL A 83 -9.23 0.74 3.71
N PHE A 84 -7.93 1.02 3.64
CA PHE A 84 -7.10 0.72 2.48
C PHE A 84 -6.19 -0.46 2.79
N MET A 85 -6.17 -1.46 1.90
CA MET A 85 -5.12 -2.47 1.90
C MET A 85 -3.94 -1.92 1.10
N HIS A 86 -2.83 -1.65 1.77
CA HIS A 86 -1.63 -1.11 1.14
C HIS A 86 -0.36 -1.76 1.67
N THR A 87 0.69 -1.66 0.89
CA THR A 87 2.05 -2.00 1.29
C THR A 87 3.01 -0.97 0.71
N SER A 88 4.23 -0.93 1.21
CA SER A 88 5.29 -0.08 0.69
C SER A 88 6.49 -0.91 0.28
N ASP A 89 7.20 -0.43 -0.74
CA ASP A 89 8.54 -0.92 -1.05
C ASP A 89 9.51 -0.55 0.09
N GLY A 90 10.59 -1.32 0.21
CA GLY A 90 11.70 -1.02 1.10
C GLY A 90 12.50 0.16 0.57
N VAL A 91 13.23 0.84 1.45
CA VAL A 91 14.27 1.77 0.98
C VAL A 91 15.52 0.95 0.72
N GLN A 92 16.01 0.96 -0.53
CA GLN A 92 17.27 0.30 -0.85
C GLN A 92 18.42 0.93 -0.07
N ILE A 93 19.32 0.11 0.45
CA ILE A 93 20.43 0.60 1.27
C ILE A 93 21.36 1.47 0.43
N GLU A 94 21.47 1.22 -0.88
CA GLU A 94 22.27 2.04 -1.80
C GLU A 94 21.70 3.47 -2.00
N ASP A 95 20.38 3.64 -1.86
CA ASP A 95 19.71 4.96 -1.91
C ASP A 95 19.85 5.72 -0.59
N LEU A 96 20.18 5.01 0.49
CA LEU A 96 20.64 5.64 1.70
C LEU A 96 22.05 6.17 1.36
N GLN A 97 22.22 7.48 1.29
CA GLN A 97 23.55 8.14 1.29
C GLN A 97 24.25 7.89 2.64
N MET A 98 24.44 6.63 2.97
CA MET A 98 24.90 6.11 4.23
C MET A 98 26.28 5.54 4.02
N THR A 99 27.21 5.98 4.86
CA THR A 99 28.52 5.37 4.94
C THR A 99 28.43 4.06 5.74
N VAL A 100 29.41 3.17 5.57
CA VAL A 100 29.53 1.94 6.38
C VAL A 100 29.59 2.26 7.89
N GLU A 101 30.09 3.44 8.24
CA GLU A 101 30.14 3.95 9.61
C GLU A 101 28.74 4.29 10.17
N ASP A 102 27.82 4.78 9.31
CA ASP A 102 26.45 5.15 9.71
C ASP A 102 25.57 3.94 10.06
N ALA A 103 25.86 2.77 9.50
CA ALA A 103 25.09 1.54 9.75
C ALA A 103 25.25 1.01 11.19
N GLY A 104 26.31 1.42 11.91
CA GLY A 104 26.59 1.04 13.30
C GLY A 104 26.26 2.12 14.35
N LEU A 105 25.76 3.30 13.95
CA LEU A 105 25.54 4.45 14.84
C LEU A 105 24.11 4.51 15.42
N PRO A 106 23.93 5.15 16.60
CA PRO A 106 22.62 5.48 17.15
C PRO A 106 21.93 6.51 16.23
N GLY A 107 21.15 6.02 15.27
CA GLY A 107 20.55 6.81 14.21
C GLY A 107 20.03 5.99 13.03
N PHE A 108 20.50 4.73 12.90
CA PHE A 108 20.00 3.79 11.91
C PHE A 108 18.53 3.44 12.17
N ARG A 109 17.64 3.77 11.22
CA ARG A 109 16.18 3.56 11.33
C ARG A 109 15.69 2.26 10.69
N GLY A 110 16.61 1.48 10.12
CA GLY A 110 16.34 0.26 9.35
C GLY A 110 15.65 0.53 8.00
N GLU A 111 15.58 -0.51 7.15
CA GLU A 111 14.96 -0.47 5.80
C GLU A 111 13.50 0.02 5.84
N GLY A 112 12.79 -0.22 6.94
CA GLY A 112 11.40 0.21 7.15
C GLY A 112 11.19 1.62 7.69
N ARG A 113 12.26 2.41 7.95
CA ARG A 113 12.23 3.87 8.23
C ARG A 113 11.08 4.32 9.16
N LEU A 114 11.06 3.80 10.39
CA LEU A 114 9.96 4.01 11.34
C LEU A 114 9.54 5.48 11.48
N ASN A 115 8.21 5.74 11.37
CA ASN A 115 7.55 7.03 11.55
C ASN A 115 7.89 8.11 10.49
N GLU A 116 8.58 7.73 9.42
CA GLU A 116 8.83 8.61 8.29
C GLU A 116 7.58 8.82 7.45
N HIS A 117 7.39 10.04 6.96
CA HIS A 117 6.31 10.37 6.03
C HIS A 117 6.51 9.62 4.71
N ALA A 118 5.56 8.78 4.33
CA ALA A 118 5.61 7.98 3.11
C ALA A 118 4.82 8.64 1.98
N ALA A 119 3.59 9.06 2.27
CA ALA A 119 2.64 9.60 1.30
C ALA A 119 1.54 10.38 2.02
N ASN A 120 0.65 11.02 1.27
CA ASN A 120 -0.61 11.52 1.81
C ASN A 120 -1.76 10.86 1.03
N TYR A 121 -2.83 10.50 1.72
CA TYR A 121 -4.12 10.38 1.07
C TYR A 121 -4.82 11.73 1.04
N TYR A 122 -5.52 11.97 -0.05
CA TYR A 122 -6.42 13.09 -0.23
C TYR A 122 -7.79 12.52 -0.55
N VAL A 123 -8.74 12.68 0.36
CA VAL A 123 -10.13 12.32 0.14
C VAL A 123 -10.85 13.57 -0.34
N ILE A 124 -11.31 13.56 -1.58
CA ILE A 124 -12.04 14.68 -2.19
C ILE A 124 -13.51 14.32 -2.19
N TYR A 125 -14.33 15.14 -1.52
CA TYR A 125 -15.77 14.95 -1.43
C TYR A 125 -16.50 15.60 -2.63
N GLU A 126 -17.76 15.22 -2.87
CA GLU A 126 -18.56 15.77 -3.98
C GLU A 126 -18.74 17.29 -3.91
N ASP A 127 -18.70 17.88 -2.72
CA ASP A 127 -18.76 19.33 -2.53
C ASP A 127 -17.42 20.05 -2.81
N GLY A 128 -16.39 19.28 -3.20
CA GLY A 128 -15.04 19.77 -3.49
C GLY A 128 -14.18 19.97 -2.25
N SER A 129 -14.68 19.66 -1.05
CA SER A 129 -13.84 19.67 0.15
C SER A 129 -12.81 18.55 0.11
N GLU A 130 -11.69 18.76 0.80
CA GLU A 130 -10.54 17.86 0.81
C GLU A 130 -10.16 17.52 2.25
N GLU A 131 -9.99 16.22 2.54
CA GLU A 131 -9.33 15.74 3.74
C GLU A 131 -7.96 15.14 3.42
N ARG A 132 -6.91 15.70 4.04
CA ARG A 132 -5.53 15.25 3.88
C ARG A 132 -5.11 14.36 5.05
N ILE A 133 -4.70 13.12 4.75
CA ILE A 133 -4.30 12.12 5.74
C ILE A 133 -2.83 11.72 5.52
N PRO A 134 -1.89 12.06 6.42
CA PRO A 134 -0.50 11.67 6.28
C PRO A 134 -0.29 10.19 6.61
N ILE A 135 0.38 9.47 5.72
CA ILE A 135 0.74 8.05 5.88
C ILE A 135 2.20 7.96 6.25
N ARG A 136 2.50 7.22 7.33
CA ARG A 136 3.87 7.03 7.81
C ARG A 136 4.28 5.57 7.84
N ARG A 137 5.55 5.32 7.51
CA ARG A 137 6.13 3.98 7.47
C ARG A 137 6.14 3.34 8.86
N ARG A 138 5.77 2.06 8.92
CA ARG A 138 5.62 1.22 10.12
C ARG A 138 4.67 1.80 11.19
N ARG A 139 3.77 2.71 10.79
CA ARG A 139 2.65 3.18 11.61
C ARG A 139 1.33 2.94 10.91
N GLN A 140 1.20 3.44 9.68
CA GLN A 140 0.05 3.20 8.83
C GLN A 140 0.40 2.16 7.77
N VAL A 141 1.56 2.28 7.11
CA VAL A 141 1.98 1.38 6.04
C VAL A 141 3.17 0.52 6.44
N GLY A 142 3.05 -0.80 6.28
CA GLY A 142 4.16 -1.74 6.43
C GLY A 142 4.98 -1.84 5.14
N ILE A 143 6.24 -2.29 5.27
CA ILE A 143 6.97 -2.81 4.10
C ILE A 143 6.43 -4.20 3.78
N TYR A 144 6.54 -4.63 2.52
CA TYR A 144 6.28 -6.03 2.17
C TYR A 144 7.14 -6.98 3.03
N GLN A 145 6.66 -8.20 3.24
CA GLN A 145 7.38 -9.22 3.98
C GLN A 145 7.56 -10.44 3.08
N THR A 146 8.80 -10.88 2.93
CA THR A 146 9.15 -12.18 2.33
C THR A 146 9.57 -13.08 3.49
N HIS A 147 8.83 -14.16 3.74
CA HIS A 147 9.20 -15.18 4.72
C HIS A 147 10.20 -16.17 4.14
#